data_AF-A0A8C5S6S9-F1
#
_entry.id   AF-A0A8C5S6S9-F1
#
_cell.length_a   1.000
_cell.length_b   1.000
_cell.length_c   1.000
_cell.angle_alpha   90.00
_cell.angle_beta   90.00
_cell.angle_gamma   90.00
#
_symmetry.space_group_name_H-M   'P 1'
#
loop_
_entity.id
_entity.type
_entity.pdbx_description
1 polymer ?
#
loop_
_entity_poly.entity_id
_entity_poly.type
_entity_poly.pdbx_seq_one_letter_code
_entity_poly.pdbx_strand_id
1 'polypeptide(L)'
;MASLDINGWFLALLVWDLWEPGNVPMHISPQVLWLEQQVAKRRTKRDAFIEPTDPKFPQQWYLSNNNQRDLNVQEAWQQGYTGRGVVVSILDDGIEKNHPDLEANYDPEASFDVNDQDPDPQPRYTQTNDNRHGTRCAGEVAAVANNGICGVGVAYNAKIGGVRMLDGEVTDAVEARSLGLNPDHIHIYSASWGPEDDGKTVDGPAHLAEEAFRRGVSQGRNGLGSIFVWASGNGGRDRDSCNCDGYTNSIYTLSISSTTQYGNVPWYSEACSSTLASTYSSGSQNEKQIVTTDLWQKCTESHTGTSASAPLAAGIIALALEANKNLTWRDMQHLVVRTSKPAHLNTNDWATNGVGRKVSHSYGYGLLDAGAMVALAKNWTSVGPQRKCIIDILPEPKCIISFHYFTIPIFLYFLLLFLIPLFLFISPYLFSLQFVSLFLFLSSSPLFLFLSTFPNFSGIPLFSYLLESQIFNPPFPPSSL
;
A
#
# COMPACT_ATOMS: atom_id res chain seq x y z
N MET A 1 -14.76 -6.27 -60.99
CA MET A 1 -16.02 -5.51 -60.86
C MET A 1 -15.66 -4.04 -60.85
N ALA A 2 -16.20 -3.23 -61.77
CA ALA A 2 -15.95 -1.79 -61.80
C ALA A 2 -16.89 -1.08 -60.80
N SER A 3 -16.34 -0.24 -59.93
CA SER A 3 -17.12 0.69 -59.09
C SER A 3 -17.06 2.09 -59.68
N LEU A 4 -18.23 2.72 -59.82
CA LEU A 4 -18.37 4.12 -60.21
C LEU A 4 -17.98 5.06 -59.06
N ASP A 5 -17.19 6.09 -59.38
CA ASP A 5 -16.95 7.23 -58.50
C ASP A 5 -17.87 8.41 -58.89
N ILE A 6 -18.19 9.26 -57.92
CA ILE A 6 -19.27 10.28 -57.90
C ILE A 6 -19.10 11.39 -58.96
N ASN A 7 -17.99 11.40 -59.72
CA ASN A 7 -17.69 12.41 -60.74
C ASN A 7 -17.53 11.86 -62.17
N GLY A 8 -18.00 10.63 -62.46
CA GLY A 8 -18.16 10.16 -63.84
C GLY A 8 -16.87 9.82 -64.61
N TRP A 9 -15.77 9.53 -63.91
CA TRP A 9 -14.55 9.00 -64.53
C TRP A 9 -14.46 7.49 -64.31
N PHE A 10 -14.21 6.74 -65.39
CA PHE A 10 -14.03 5.29 -65.33
C PHE A 10 -12.71 4.95 -64.65
N LEU A 11 -12.77 4.53 -63.38
CA LEU A 11 -11.64 3.88 -62.71
C LEU A 11 -11.64 2.40 -63.10
N ALA A 12 -10.78 2.01 -64.04
CA ALA A 12 -10.58 0.61 -64.37
C ALA A 12 -9.74 -0.07 -63.28
N LEU A 13 -10.40 -0.69 -62.30
CA LEU A 13 -9.78 -1.58 -61.33
C LEU A 13 -9.55 -2.96 -61.97
N LEU A 14 -8.33 -3.18 -62.45
CA LEU A 14 -7.84 -4.52 -62.79
C LEU A 14 -7.39 -5.21 -61.49
N VAL A 15 -8.25 -6.07 -60.95
CA VAL A 15 -7.89 -6.98 -59.86
C VAL A 15 -7.28 -8.23 -60.50
N TRP A 16 -5.97 -8.40 -60.34
CA TRP A 16 -5.29 -9.64 -60.69
C TRP A 16 -5.05 -10.43 -59.40
N ASP A 17 -5.89 -11.44 -59.16
CA ASP A 17 -5.54 -12.52 -58.24
C ASP A 17 -4.62 -13.48 -59.00
N LEU A 18 -3.32 -13.41 -58.77
CA LEU A 18 -2.38 -14.42 -59.25
C LEU A 18 -1.38 -14.81 -58.15
N TRP A 19 -1.68 -15.95 -57.55
CA TRP A 19 -0.74 -16.82 -56.89
C TRP A 19 0.07 -17.52 -57.99
N GLU A 20 1.17 -16.91 -58.46
CA GLU A 20 2.39 -17.57 -58.97
C GLU A 20 3.41 -16.54 -59.52
N PRO A 21 4.73 -16.74 -59.29
CA PRO A 21 5.76 -15.79 -59.72
C PRO A 21 6.19 -16.07 -61.16
N GLY A 22 5.49 -15.49 -62.13
CA GLY A 22 5.87 -15.50 -63.55
C GLY A 22 6.02 -14.09 -64.10
N ASN A 23 7.23 -13.73 -64.54
CA ASN A 23 7.50 -12.47 -65.24
C ASN A 23 6.72 -12.42 -66.56
N VAL A 24 5.65 -11.61 -66.62
CA VAL A 24 4.97 -11.24 -67.87
C VAL A 24 5.31 -9.78 -68.18
N PRO A 25 5.84 -9.45 -69.38
CA PRO A 25 6.10 -8.07 -69.76
C PRO A 25 4.77 -7.36 -70.05
N MET A 26 4.50 -6.29 -69.30
CA MET A 26 3.27 -5.51 -69.43
C MET A 26 3.43 -4.48 -70.57
N HIS A 27 2.67 -4.63 -71.65
CA HIS A 27 2.53 -3.57 -72.65
C HIS A 27 1.68 -2.44 -72.06
N ILE A 28 2.32 -1.31 -71.77
CA ILE A 28 1.65 -0.12 -71.22
C ILE A 28 0.78 0.51 -72.31
N SER A 29 -0.54 0.42 -72.15
CA SER A 29 -1.51 1.13 -72.99
C SER A 29 -1.45 2.64 -72.68
N PRO A 30 -1.49 3.53 -73.69
CA PRO A 30 -1.36 4.99 -73.51
C PRO A 30 -2.53 5.64 -72.74
N GLN A 31 -3.53 4.86 -72.29
CA GLN A 31 -4.68 5.34 -71.54
C GLN A 31 -4.58 5.09 -70.02
N VAL A 32 -3.51 4.45 -69.52
CA VAL A 32 -3.32 4.19 -68.09
C VAL A 32 -2.54 5.35 -67.45
N LEU A 33 -3.25 6.21 -66.72
CA LEU A 33 -2.66 7.42 -66.10
C LEU A 33 -1.77 7.10 -64.89
N TRP A 34 -2.04 6.01 -64.17
CA TRP A 34 -1.24 5.56 -63.04
C TRP A 34 -1.57 4.10 -62.70
N LEU A 35 -0.58 3.40 -62.15
CA LEU A 35 -0.68 2.02 -61.67
C LEU A 35 0.14 1.93 -60.37
N GLU A 36 -0.46 1.40 -59.31
CA GLU A 36 0.25 0.99 -58.09
C GLU A 36 -0.17 -0.42 -57.70
N GLN A 37 0.83 -1.26 -57.48
CA GLN A 37 0.63 -2.61 -56.99
C GLN A 37 0.05 -2.56 -55.58
N GLN A 38 -1.13 -3.16 -55.41
CA GLN A 38 -1.73 -3.26 -54.09
C GLN A 38 -0.93 -4.24 -53.23
N VAL A 39 -0.34 -3.73 -52.15
CA VAL A 39 0.30 -4.53 -51.12
C VAL A 39 -0.71 -4.79 -50.02
N ALA A 40 -0.92 -6.06 -49.67
CA ALA A 40 -1.76 -6.44 -48.54
C ALA A 40 -1.22 -5.79 -47.25
N LYS A 41 -1.94 -4.80 -46.73
CA LYS A 41 -1.59 -4.16 -45.45
C LYS A 41 -2.14 -5.00 -44.30
N ARG A 42 -1.27 -5.43 -43.39
CA ARG A 42 -1.69 -6.03 -42.13
C ARG A 42 -2.35 -4.94 -41.29
N ARG A 43 -3.65 -5.07 -41.03
CA ARG A 43 -4.43 -4.13 -40.21
C ARG A 43 -5.11 -4.92 -39.10
N THR A 44 -4.87 -4.54 -37.85
CA THR A 44 -5.59 -5.06 -36.69
C THR A 44 -6.74 -4.13 -36.34
N LYS A 45 -7.89 -4.70 -35.96
CA LYS A 45 -9.00 -3.94 -35.40
C LYS A 45 -8.50 -3.33 -34.08
N ARG A 46 -8.60 -2.01 -33.91
CA ARG A 46 -8.09 -1.29 -32.73
C ARG A 46 -8.90 -1.55 -31.45
N ASP A 47 -10.04 -2.25 -31.58
CA ASP A 47 -11.02 -2.43 -30.51
C ASP A 47 -10.98 -3.82 -29.83
N ALA A 48 -9.93 -4.61 -30.07
CA ALA A 48 -9.74 -5.86 -29.33
C ALA A 48 -8.65 -5.64 -28.27
N PHE A 49 -9.04 -5.61 -27.00
CA PHE A 49 -8.09 -5.79 -25.90
C PHE A 49 -7.34 -7.10 -26.13
N ILE A 50 -6.01 -7.02 -26.13
CA ILE A 50 -5.13 -8.19 -26.17
C ILE A 50 -4.46 -8.21 -24.81
N GLU A 51 -4.57 -9.35 -24.13
CA GLU A 51 -3.87 -9.56 -22.87
C GLU A 51 -2.36 -9.39 -23.06
N PRO A 52 -1.65 -8.84 -22.06
CA PRO A 52 -0.19 -8.72 -22.13
C PRO A 52 0.50 -10.05 -22.43
N THR A 53 1.52 -10.00 -23.30
CA THR A 53 2.26 -11.20 -23.74
C THR A 53 3.50 -11.50 -22.91
N ASP A 54 3.71 -10.77 -21.81
CA ASP A 54 4.94 -10.81 -21.02
C ASP A 54 5.09 -12.14 -20.26
N PRO A 55 6.32 -12.67 -20.15
CA PRO A 55 6.55 -14.06 -19.73
C PRO A 55 6.10 -14.37 -18.30
N LYS A 56 5.98 -13.35 -17.44
CA LYS A 56 5.53 -13.47 -16.04
C LYS A 56 4.12 -12.93 -15.79
N PHE A 57 3.43 -12.40 -16.81
CA PHE A 57 2.04 -11.98 -16.67
C PHE A 57 1.12 -13.10 -16.14
N PRO A 58 1.25 -14.38 -16.57
CA PRO A 58 0.45 -15.49 -16.00
C PRO A 58 0.69 -15.74 -14.49
N GLN A 59 1.82 -15.28 -13.96
CA GLN A 59 2.18 -15.39 -12.55
C GLN A 59 1.67 -14.19 -11.72
N GLN A 60 1.33 -13.07 -12.37
CA GLN A 60 0.68 -11.89 -11.76
C GLN A 60 -0.80 -12.14 -11.49
N TRP A 61 -1.05 -13.11 -10.61
CA TRP A 61 -2.38 -13.60 -10.22
C TRP A 61 -3.31 -12.52 -9.66
N TYR A 62 -2.76 -11.40 -9.18
CA TYR A 62 -3.50 -10.27 -8.66
C TYR A 62 -3.99 -9.30 -9.75
N LEU A 63 -3.51 -9.42 -11.00
CA LEU A 63 -3.97 -8.64 -12.16
C LEU A 63 -5.00 -9.40 -12.99
N SER A 64 -4.83 -10.72 -13.10
CA SER A 64 -5.72 -11.59 -13.87
C SER A 64 -5.79 -12.98 -13.24
N ASN A 65 -7.00 -13.41 -12.90
CA ASN A 65 -7.26 -14.73 -12.36
C ASN A 65 -8.63 -15.28 -12.79
N ASN A 66 -8.65 -16.54 -13.22
CA ASN A 66 -9.88 -17.20 -13.71
C ASN A 66 -10.99 -17.34 -12.66
N ASN A 67 -10.67 -17.18 -11.37
CA ASN A 67 -11.61 -17.30 -10.26
C ASN A 67 -12.12 -15.94 -9.74
N GLN A 68 -11.87 -14.84 -10.46
CA GLN A 68 -12.27 -13.48 -10.09
C GLN A 68 -11.73 -13.01 -8.73
N ARG A 69 -10.60 -13.56 -8.29
CA ARG A 69 -9.81 -13.09 -7.13
C ARG A 69 -8.56 -12.36 -7.63
N ASP A 70 -8.81 -11.19 -8.18
CA ASP A 70 -7.82 -10.24 -8.68
C ASP A 70 -8.35 -8.80 -8.46
N LEU A 71 -7.57 -7.81 -8.85
CA LEU A 71 -7.90 -6.39 -8.69
C LEU A 71 -8.81 -5.84 -9.80
N ASN A 72 -9.36 -6.72 -10.64
CA ASN A 72 -10.21 -6.39 -11.79
C ASN A 72 -9.58 -5.36 -12.74
N VAL A 73 -8.26 -5.47 -12.93
CA VAL A 73 -7.46 -4.51 -13.73
C VAL A 73 -7.70 -4.70 -15.23
N GLN A 74 -7.90 -5.94 -15.67
CA GLN A 74 -8.23 -6.21 -17.07
C GLN A 74 -9.51 -5.50 -17.53
N GLU A 75 -10.51 -5.33 -16.67
CA GLU A 75 -11.73 -4.58 -17.01
C GLU A 75 -11.43 -3.09 -17.26
N ALA A 76 -10.50 -2.49 -16.52
CA ALA A 76 -10.04 -1.12 -16.79
C ALA A 76 -9.25 -1.03 -18.12
N TRP A 77 -8.39 -2.00 -18.39
CA TRP A 77 -7.63 -2.08 -19.64
C TRP A 77 -8.54 -2.31 -20.86
N GLN A 78 -9.58 -3.13 -20.73
CA GLN A 78 -10.60 -3.35 -21.75
C GLN A 78 -11.41 -2.09 -22.05
N GLN A 79 -11.62 -1.24 -21.04
CA GLN A 79 -12.20 0.09 -21.22
C GLN A 79 -11.22 1.10 -21.85
N GLY A 80 -9.96 0.72 -22.08
CA GLY A 80 -8.94 1.50 -22.77
C GLY A 80 -8.05 2.36 -21.88
N TYR A 81 -8.09 2.18 -20.55
CA TYR A 81 -7.29 2.94 -19.59
C TYR A 81 -6.08 2.12 -19.15
N THR A 82 -4.88 2.67 -19.32
CA THR A 82 -3.60 1.99 -19.10
C THR A 82 -2.60 2.86 -18.32
N GLY A 83 -3.06 4.00 -17.81
CA GLY A 83 -2.27 4.98 -17.04
C GLY A 83 -1.76 6.17 -17.85
N ARG A 84 -2.13 6.31 -19.13
CA ARG A 84 -1.50 7.30 -20.02
C ARG A 84 -1.62 8.73 -19.50
N GLY A 85 -0.49 9.43 -19.57
CA GLY A 85 -0.36 10.82 -19.13
C GLY A 85 -0.58 11.01 -17.63
N VAL A 86 -0.55 9.95 -16.82
CA VAL A 86 -0.40 10.05 -15.36
C VAL A 86 1.06 9.82 -15.02
N VAL A 87 1.55 10.57 -14.04
CA VAL A 87 2.92 10.49 -13.53
C VAL A 87 2.85 10.02 -12.08
N VAL A 88 3.55 8.93 -11.77
CA VAL A 88 3.65 8.35 -10.42
C VAL A 88 5.11 8.42 -9.96
N SER A 89 5.35 8.69 -8.68
CA SER A 89 6.68 8.65 -8.08
C SER A 89 6.71 7.74 -6.86
N ILE A 90 7.73 6.90 -6.78
CA ILE A 90 7.99 6.01 -5.66
C ILE A 90 8.95 6.68 -4.68
N LEU A 91 8.51 6.98 -3.46
CA LEU A 91 9.35 7.62 -2.43
C LEU A 91 10.01 6.54 -1.56
N ASP A 92 11.25 6.16 -1.87
CA ASP A 92 11.86 4.95 -1.33
C ASP A 92 13.41 4.95 -1.37
N ASP A 93 14.04 3.78 -1.56
CA ASP A 93 15.49 3.55 -1.63
C ASP A 93 16.13 3.79 -3.01
N GLY A 94 15.34 4.27 -3.97
CA GLY A 94 15.74 4.58 -5.34
C GLY A 94 15.02 3.74 -6.40
N ILE A 95 15.24 4.08 -7.67
CA ILE A 95 14.66 3.37 -8.83
C ILE A 95 15.74 3.07 -9.86
N GLU A 96 15.88 1.80 -10.24
CA GLU A 96 16.77 1.37 -11.32
C GLU A 96 16.19 1.85 -12.67
N LYS A 97 16.41 3.13 -13.00
CA LYS A 97 15.82 3.81 -14.17
C LYS A 97 16.17 3.16 -15.50
N ASN A 98 17.27 2.41 -15.56
CA ASN A 98 17.74 1.65 -16.71
C ASN A 98 17.34 0.16 -16.65
N HIS A 99 16.41 -0.22 -15.76
CA HIS A 99 15.79 -1.53 -15.80
C HIS A 99 15.05 -1.67 -17.14
N PRO A 100 15.24 -2.76 -17.91
CA PRO A 100 14.71 -2.88 -19.27
C PRO A 100 13.16 -2.88 -19.32
N ASP A 101 12.54 -3.17 -18.18
CA ASP A 101 11.09 -3.13 -17.99
C ASP A 101 10.57 -1.80 -17.40
N LEU A 102 11.43 -0.82 -17.12
CA LEU A 102 11.07 0.50 -16.58
C LEU A 102 11.50 1.64 -17.50
N GLU A 103 12.62 1.50 -18.21
CA GLU A 103 13.31 2.59 -18.95
C GLU A 103 12.37 3.37 -19.90
N ALA A 104 11.45 2.70 -20.61
CA ALA A 104 10.53 3.37 -21.53
C ALA A 104 9.47 4.24 -20.82
N ASN A 105 9.11 3.86 -19.59
CA ASN A 105 8.15 4.56 -18.75
C ASN A 105 8.82 5.50 -17.74
N TYR A 106 10.15 5.41 -17.55
CA TYR A 106 10.90 6.27 -16.65
C TYR A 106 10.71 7.75 -16.98
N ASP A 107 10.61 8.55 -15.92
CA ASP A 107 10.45 10.00 -15.99
C ASP A 107 11.41 10.70 -15.02
N PRO A 108 12.41 11.44 -15.54
CA PRO A 108 13.35 12.18 -14.70
C PRO A 108 12.70 13.35 -13.97
N GLU A 109 11.61 13.94 -14.48
CA GLU A 109 10.89 15.02 -13.78
C GLU A 109 10.05 14.48 -12.62
N ALA A 110 9.83 13.16 -12.55
CA ALA A 110 9.20 12.48 -11.43
C ALA A 110 10.22 11.91 -10.41
N SER A 111 11.50 12.27 -10.56
CA SER A 111 12.62 11.61 -9.90
C SER A 111 13.60 12.59 -9.28
N PHE A 112 14.21 12.20 -8.16
CA PHE A 112 15.29 12.96 -7.52
C PHE A 112 16.01 12.10 -6.48
N ASP A 113 17.30 12.35 -6.24
CA ASP A 113 18.03 11.78 -5.12
C ASP A 113 18.15 12.81 -4.00
N VAL A 114 17.41 12.60 -2.90
CA VAL A 114 17.44 13.49 -1.74
C VAL A 114 18.63 13.14 -0.82
N ASN A 115 19.07 11.88 -0.82
CA ASN A 115 20.20 11.43 -0.01
C ASN A 115 21.52 12.08 -0.49
N ASP A 116 21.78 12.05 -1.79
CA ASP A 116 23.00 12.58 -2.42
C ASP A 116 22.82 13.98 -3.05
N GLN A 117 21.58 14.49 -3.07
CA GLN A 117 21.20 15.84 -3.54
C GLN A 117 21.45 16.09 -5.04
N ASP A 118 21.09 15.12 -5.88
CA ASP A 118 21.25 15.19 -7.32
C ASP A 118 20.02 14.59 -8.04
N PRO A 119 19.86 14.75 -9.37
CA PRO A 119 18.65 14.32 -10.07
C PRO A 119 18.60 12.82 -10.37
N ASP A 120 19.65 12.03 -10.07
CA ASP A 120 19.72 10.61 -10.41
C ASP A 120 19.32 9.69 -9.23
N PRO A 121 18.10 9.12 -9.21
CA PRO A 121 17.64 8.26 -8.12
C PRO A 121 18.17 6.82 -8.21
N GLN A 122 19.27 6.56 -8.93
CA GLN A 122 19.80 5.21 -9.12
C GLN A 122 20.09 4.57 -7.75
N PRO A 123 19.60 3.35 -7.47
CA PRO A 123 19.87 2.69 -6.21
C PRO A 123 21.35 2.36 -6.08
N ARG A 124 21.89 2.52 -4.87
CA ARG A 124 23.23 2.06 -4.56
C ARG A 124 23.23 0.54 -4.44
N TYR A 125 24.00 -0.11 -5.30
CA TYR A 125 24.12 -1.57 -5.30
C TYR A 125 24.94 -2.08 -4.11
N THR A 126 24.37 -3.02 -3.33
CA THR A 126 25.04 -3.72 -2.22
C THR A 126 25.03 -5.23 -2.43
N GLN A 127 25.87 -5.98 -1.71
CA GLN A 127 25.89 -7.45 -1.82
C GLN A 127 24.59 -8.10 -1.31
N THR A 128 23.92 -7.44 -0.36
CA THR A 128 22.64 -7.87 0.24
C THR A 128 21.42 -7.35 -0.51
N ASN A 129 21.62 -6.52 -1.53
CA ASN A 129 20.57 -5.87 -2.33
C ASN A 129 19.57 -5.11 -1.44
N ASP A 130 20.07 -4.29 -0.52
CA ASP A 130 19.20 -3.59 0.45
C ASP A 130 18.29 -2.59 -0.29
N ASN A 131 18.86 -1.87 -1.26
CA ASN A 131 18.19 -0.82 -2.04
C ASN A 131 17.41 -1.36 -3.26
N ARG A 132 16.64 -2.43 -3.06
CA ARG A 132 15.86 -3.07 -4.15
C ARG A 132 14.39 -2.70 -4.13
N HIS A 133 13.94 -2.07 -3.05
CA HIS A 133 12.53 -1.97 -2.69
C HIS A 133 11.80 -1.02 -3.64
N GLY A 134 12.32 0.19 -3.88
CA GLY A 134 11.72 1.16 -4.78
C GLY A 134 11.63 0.68 -6.24
N THR A 135 12.63 -0.08 -6.71
CA THR A 135 12.61 -0.71 -8.04
C THR A 135 11.52 -1.77 -8.17
N ARG A 136 11.24 -2.53 -7.10
CA ARG A 136 10.13 -3.51 -7.08
C ARG A 136 8.78 -2.81 -7.13
N CYS A 137 8.59 -1.79 -6.29
CA CYS A 137 7.36 -1.00 -6.25
C CYS A 137 7.09 -0.27 -7.58
N ALA A 138 8.13 0.26 -8.23
CA ALA A 138 8.00 0.92 -9.54
C ALA A 138 7.46 -0.02 -10.63
N GLY A 139 7.90 -1.28 -10.65
CA GLY A 139 7.41 -2.28 -11.60
C GLY A 139 5.94 -2.63 -11.40
N GLU A 140 5.46 -2.68 -10.16
CA GLU A 140 4.04 -2.94 -9.87
C GLU A 140 3.13 -1.86 -10.45
N VAL A 141 3.59 -0.60 -10.43
CA VAL A 141 2.87 0.52 -11.01
C VAL A 141 2.96 0.50 -12.53
N ALA A 142 4.17 0.46 -13.10
CA ALA A 142 4.39 0.86 -14.49
C ALA A 142 5.46 0.04 -15.24
N ALA A 143 5.70 -1.23 -14.87
CA ALA A 143 6.45 -2.14 -15.73
C ALA A 143 5.84 -2.18 -17.14
N VAL A 144 6.69 -2.18 -18.16
CA VAL A 144 6.31 -2.01 -19.57
C VAL A 144 5.62 -3.27 -20.09
N ALA A 145 4.43 -3.13 -20.67
CA ALA A 145 3.73 -4.26 -21.26
C ALA A 145 4.20 -4.60 -22.68
N ASN A 146 4.12 -5.87 -23.03
CA ASN A 146 4.38 -6.46 -24.35
C ASN A 146 5.81 -6.24 -24.86
N ASN A 147 6.80 -6.28 -23.96
CA ASN A 147 8.22 -6.19 -24.30
C ASN A 147 8.95 -7.53 -24.16
N GLY A 148 8.28 -8.58 -23.65
CA GLY A 148 8.85 -9.91 -23.47
C GLY A 148 9.78 -10.03 -22.26
N ILE A 149 9.72 -9.07 -21.32
CA ILE A 149 10.52 -9.01 -20.09
C ILE A 149 9.57 -9.10 -18.91
N CYS A 150 9.97 -9.83 -17.86
CA CYS A 150 9.24 -9.94 -16.59
C CYS A 150 7.71 -9.98 -16.74
N GLY A 151 6.98 -9.06 -16.12
CA GLY A 151 5.52 -8.96 -16.12
C GLY A 151 5.05 -7.60 -16.63
N VAL A 152 3.97 -7.06 -16.08
CA VAL A 152 3.45 -5.72 -16.43
C VAL A 152 3.02 -4.93 -15.21
N GLY A 153 3.11 -3.61 -15.29
CA GLY A 153 2.55 -2.72 -14.28
C GLY A 153 1.02 -2.64 -14.41
N VAL A 154 0.34 -2.33 -13.31
CA VAL A 154 -1.11 -2.04 -13.31
C VAL A 154 -1.44 -0.92 -14.31
N ALA A 155 -0.59 0.11 -14.35
CA ALA A 155 -0.66 1.27 -15.22
C ALA A 155 0.56 1.30 -16.16
N TYR A 156 0.71 0.26 -16.98
CA TYR A 156 1.87 0.03 -17.86
C TYR A 156 2.15 1.10 -18.93
N ASN A 157 1.32 2.15 -19.06
CA ASN A 157 1.61 3.35 -19.87
C ASN A 157 1.63 4.65 -19.06
N ALA A 158 1.59 4.59 -17.73
CA ALA A 158 1.93 5.72 -16.88
C ALA A 158 3.43 6.02 -16.97
N LYS A 159 3.77 7.26 -16.62
CA LYS A 159 5.15 7.63 -16.33
C LYS A 159 5.49 7.30 -14.89
N ILE A 160 6.70 6.83 -14.66
CA ILE A 160 7.18 6.39 -13.35
C ILE A 160 8.51 7.04 -13.03
N GLY A 161 8.60 7.64 -11.85
CA GLY A 161 9.86 8.11 -11.28
C GLY A 161 10.11 7.51 -9.92
N GLY A 162 11.21 7.91 -9.31
CA GLY A 162 11.55 7.50 -7.96
C GLY A 162 12.33 8.58 -7.23
N VAL A 163 12.08 8.70 -5.94
CA VAL A 163 12.83 9.55 -5.04
C VAL A 163 13.66 8.68 -4.13
N ARG A 164 14.99 8.74 -4.26
CA ARG A 164 15.91 8.07 -3.34
C ARG A 164 16.05 8.91 -2.09
N MET A 165 15.43 8.44 -1.00
CA MET A 165 15.39 9.15 0.28
C MET A 165 15.58 8.23 1.51
N LEU A 166 15.47 6.91 1.36
CA LEU A 166 15.65 5.94 2.45
C LEU A 166 17.07 5.35 2.58
N ASP A 167 17.97 5.56 1.61
CA ASP A 167 19.34 5.03 1.66
C ASP A 167 20.31 6.01 2.38
N GLY A 168 19.88 6.49 3.54
CA GLY A 168 20.60 7.49 4.33
C GLY A 168 19.83 7.92 5.59
N GLU A 169 20.30 8.97 6.24
CA GLU A 169 19.59 9.55 7.40
C GLU A 169 18.29 10.21 6.94
N VAL A 170 17.15 9.73 7.46
CA VAL A 170 15.82 10.27 7.16
C VAL A 170 15.47 11.31 8.23
N THR A 171 15.40 12.57 7.82
CA THR A 171 15.03 13.71 8.67
C THR A 171 13.72 14.32 8.18
N ASP A 172 13.05 15.14 9.01
CA ASP A 172 11.85 15.90 8.63
C ASP A 172 12.03 16.69 7.32
N ALA A 173 13.23 17.25 7.09
CA ALA A 173 13.54 17.97 5.86
C ALA A 173 13.67 17.06 4.62
N VAL A 174 14.22 15.85 4.79
CA VAL A 174 14.31 14.83 3.72
C VAL A 174 12.92 14.39 3.30
N GLU A 175 12.06 14.10 4.27
CA GLU A 175 10.66 13.73 4.03
C GLU A 175 9.89 14.85 3.34
N ALA A 176 9.96 16.07 3.88
CA ALA A 176 9.25 17.23 3.32
C ALA A 176 9.69 17.56 1.89
N ARG A 177 10.98 17.42 1.57
CA ARG A 177 11.50 17.61 0.21
C ARG A 177 10.99 16.52 -0.73
N SER A 178 10.97 15.26 -0.27
CA SER A 178 10.50 14.11 -1.05
C SER A 178 9.00 14.22 -1.36
N LEU A 179 8.18 14.48 -0.34
CA LEU A 179 6.73 14.71 -0.45
C LEU A 179 6.37 15.92 -1.32
N GLY A 180 7.25 16.92 -1.35
CA GLY A 180 7.07 18.17 -2.08
C GLY A 180 7.75 18.21 -3.46
N LEU A 181 8.28 17.09 -3.97
CA LEU A 181 8.96 17.07 -5.25
C LEU A 181 7.97 17.31 -6.39
N ASN A 182 8.22 18.33 -7.22
CA ASN A 182 7.51 18.61 -8.49
C ASN A 182 5.98 18.36 -8.46
N PRO A 183 5.23 19.00 -7.54
CA PRO A 183 3.84 18.65 -7.27
C PRO A 183 2.86 19.03 -8.39
N ASP A 184 3.27 19.85 -9.35
CA ASP A 184 2.47 20.15 -10.55
C ASP A 184 2.72 19.18 -11.71
N HIS A 185 3.76 18.35 -11.61
CA HIS A 185 4.10 17.31 -12.60
C HIS A 185 3.71 15.91 -12.09
N ILE A 186 4.10 15.57 -10.86
CA ILE A 186 3.80 14.29 -10.23
C ILE A 186 2.35 14.29 -9.76
N HIS A 187 1.60 13.27 -10.16
CA HIS A 187 0.19 13.16 -9.80
C HIS A 187 -0.01 12.35 -8.51
N ILE A 188 0.75 11.27 -8.39
CA ILE A 188 0.61 10.26 -7.34
C ILE A 188 1.99 9.99 -6.73
N TYR A 189 2.05 9.97 -5.41
CA TYR A 189 3.21 9.57 -4.64
C TYR A 189 2.87 8.27 -3.92
N SER A 190 3.72 7.25 -4.07
CA SER A 190 3.57 5.98 -3.35
C SER A 190 4.69 5.84 -2.34
N ALA A 191 4.33 5.57 -1.09
CA ALA A 191 5.27 5.40 0.01
C ALA A 191 4.84 4.25 0.93
N SER A 192 5.81 3.64 1.60
CA SER A 192 5.57 2.55 2.54
C SER A 192 6.52 2.60 3.74
N TRP A 193 6.99 3.80 4.08
CA TRP A 193 7.81 4.09 5.24
C TRP A 193 6.97 4.83 6.29
N GLY A 194 7.47 4.82 7.51
CA GLY A 194 6.80 5.38 8.69
C GLY A 194 7.66 5.11 9.93
N PRO A 195 7.08 5.20 11.13
CA PRO A 195 7.73 4.80 12.37
C PRO A 195 8.12 3.31 12.36
N GLU A 196 8.89 2.88 13.35
CA GLU A 196 9.22 1.47 13.50
C GLU A 196 7.97 0.66 13.87
N ASP A 197 7.68 -0.38 13.09
CA ASP A 197 6.51 -1.27 13.23
C ASP A 197 6.68 -2.27 14.42
N ASP A 198 7.03 -1.77 15.61
CA ASP A 198 7.42 -2.58 16.78
C ASP A 198 6.32 -2.79 17.83
N GLY A 199 5.11 -2.26 17.56
CA GLY A 199 3.96 -2.32 18.47
C GLY A 199 4.06 -1.42 19.70
N LYS A 200 5.01 -0.48 19.74
CA LYS A 200 5.27 0.39 20.91
C LYS A 200 5.51 1.83 20.52
N THR A 201 5.89 2.09 19.28
CA THR A 201 6.18 3.43 18.77
C THR A 201 4.89 4.19 18.45
N VAL A 202 4.86 5.47 18.81
CA VAL A 202 3.83 6.42 18.41
C VAL A 202 4.54 7.63 17.87
N ASP A 203 4.51 7.80 16.56
CA ASP A 203 5.22 8.88 15.88
C ASP A 203 4.52 9.22 14.56
N GLY A 204 4.95 10.28 13.88
CA GLY A 204 4.34 10.73 12.65
C GLY A 204 5.10 11.88 12.01
N PRO A 205 4.54 12.48 10.94
CA PRO A 205 5.21 13.58 10.25
C PRO A 205 5.45 14.73 11.21
N ALA A 206 6.72 15.15 11.30
CA ALA A 206 7.10 16.38 11.96
C ALA A 206 6.61 17.61 11.14
N HIS A 207 6.97 18.81 11.59
CA HIS A 207 6.37 20.04 11.10
C HIS A 207 6.54 20.25 9.59
N LEU A 208 7.72 19.98 9.03
CA LEU A 208 7.96 20.21 7.59
C LEU A 208 7.23 19.19 6.73
N ALA A 209 7.23 17.91 7.13
CA ALA A 209 6.53 16.84 6.43
C ALA A 209 5.00 17.05 6.44
N GLU A 210 4.42 17.41 7.59
CA GLU A 210 2.99 17.74 7.69
C GLU A 210 2.62 18.94 6.81
N GLU A 211 3.47 19.97 6.76
CA GLU A 211 3.25 21.13 5.89
C GLU A 211 3.44 20.78 4.41
N ALA A 212 4.32 19.81 4.08
CA ALA A 212 4.46 19.28 2.73
C ALA A 212 3.20 18.52 2.30
N PHE A 213 2.60 17.69 3.16
CA PHE A 213 1.30 17.07 2.88
C PHE A 213 0.22 18.12 2.61
N ARG A 214 0.09 19.12 3.50
CA ARG A 214 -0.90 20.20 3.34
C ARG A 214 -0.72 20.97 2.04
N ARG A 215 0.51 21.35 1.70
CA ARG A 215 0.81 22.02 0.42
C ARG A 215 0.51 21.11 -0.76
N GLY A 216 0.90 19.84 -0.69
CA GLY A 216 0.65 18.85 -1.73
C GLY A 216 -0.84 18.72 -2.05
N VAL A 217 -1.69 18.48 -1.04
CA VAL A 217 -3.14 18.32 -1.26
C VAL A 217 -3.88 19.62 -1.60
N SER A 218 -3.29 20.78 -1.29
CA SER A 218 -3.92 22.09 -1.52
C SER A 218 -3.51 22.74 -2.85
N GLN A 219 -2.26 22.56 -3.26
CA GLN A 219 -1.63 23.28 -4.37
C GLN A 219 -1.17 22.35 -5.49
N GLY A 220 -0.79 21.11 -5.16
CA GLY A 220 -0.33 20.13 -6.15
C GLY A 220 -1.38 19.83 -7.20
N ARG A 221 -0.93 19.37 -8.37
CA ARG A 221 -1.75 19.14 -9.57
C ARG A 221 -2.62 20.37 -9.90
N ASN A 222 -2.04 21.56 -9.90
CA ASN A 222 -2.75 22.81 -10.16
C ASN A 222 -3.97 23.04 -9.24
N GLY A 223 -3.84 22.68 -7.95
CA GLY A 223 -4.89 22.84 -6.94
C GLY A 223 -5.90 21.69 -6.84
N LEU A 224 -5.76 20.63 -7.64
CA LEU A 224 -6.56 19.40 -7.46
C LEU A 224 -6.08 18.57 -6.25
N GLY A 225 -4.83 18.76 -5.86
CA GLY A 225 -4.14 18.10 -4.77
C GLY A 225 -3.41 16.83 -5.22
N SER A 226 -2.15 16.73 -4.80
CA SER A 226 -1.34 15.51 -4.86
C SER A 226 -2.07 14.35 -4.18
N ILE A 227 -1.94 13.14 -4.75
CA ILE A 227 -2.48 11.93 -4.14
C ILE A 227 -1.33 11.15 -3.51
N PHE A 228 -1.35 11.04 -2.18
CA PHE A 228 -0.36 10.28 -1.42
C PHE A 228 -0.95 8.91 -1.09
N VAL A 229 -0.35 7.83 -1.58
CA VAL A 229 -0.77 6.45 -1.30
C VAL A 229 0.22 5.87 -0.31
N TRP A 230 -0.29 5.26 0.76
CA TRP A 230 0.54 4.81 1.88
C TRP A 230 0.27 3.35 2.24
N ALA A 231 1.31 2.59 2.52
CA ALA A 231 1.16 1.26 3.12
C ALA A 231 0.79 1.39 4.60
N SER A 232 -0.06 0.50 5.10
CA SER A 232 -0.55 0.59 6.49
C SER A 232 0.38 -0.01 7.55
N GLY A 233 1.64 -0.34 7.25
CA GLY A 233 2.58 -0.95 8.20
C GLY A 233 2.65 -2.49 8.18
N ASN A 234 3.71 -3.06 8.75
CA ASN A 234 4.03 -4.50 8.77
C ASN A 234 4.17 -5.09 10.19
N GLY A 235 3.73 -4.37 11.23
CA GLY A 235 3.86 -4.69 12.66
C GLY A 235 2.84 -5.67 13.21
N GLY A 236 2.07 -6.37 12.36
CA GLY A 236 1.01 -7.29 12.81
C GLY A 236 1.50 -8.40 13.74
N ARG A 237 2.76 -8.86 13.59
CA ARG A 237 3.38 -9.85 14.47
C ARG A 237 3.62 -9.31 15.88
N ASP A 238 3.98 -8.03 15.97
CA ASP A 238 4.27 -7.32 17.21
C ASP A 238 3.01 -6.69 17.82
N ARG A 239 1.85 -6.95 17.20
CA ARG A 239 0.51 -6.46 17.59
C ARG A 239 0.40 -4.94 17.52
N ASP A 240 1.07 -4.36 16.53
CA ASP A 240 0.98 -2.94 16.26
C ASP A 240 -0.43 -2.53 15.77
N SER A 241 -0.70 -1.23 15.87
CA SER A 241 -1.92 -0.61 15.37
C SER A 241 -1.58 0.67 14.63
N CYS A 242 -1.81 0.66 13.32
CA CYS A 242 -1.48 1.74 12.40
C CYS A 242 -2.13 3.12 12.70
N ASN A 243 -3.01 3.26 13.70
CA ASN A 243 -3.39 4.58 14.21
C ASN A 243 -2.25 5.28 14.99
N CYS A 244 -1.24 4.52 15.43
CA CYS A 244 -0.03 5.01 16.09
C CYS A 244 1.01 5.55 15.10
N ASP A 245 0.87 5.24 13.81
CA ASP A 245 1.63 5.83 12.71
C ASP A 245 0.88 7.04 12.14
N GLY A 246 1.44 8.24 12.36
CA GLY A 246 0.86 9.50 11.90
C GLY A 246 0.89 9.71 10.39
N TYR A 247 1.70 8.97 9.62
CA TYR A 247 1.71 9.05 8.15
C TYR A 247 0.49 8.32 7.58
N THR A 248 0.28 7.05 7.97
CA THR A 248 -0.89 6.27 7.54
C THR A 248 -2.20 6.72 8.21
N ASN A 249 -2.14 7.33 9.40
CA ASN A 249 -3.32 7.90 10.07
C ASN A 249 -3.70 9.30 9.56
N SER A 250 -2.87 9.91 8.71
CA SER A 250 -3.16 11.23 8.14
C SER A 250 -4.39 11.18 7.22
N ILE A 251 -5.20 12.25 7.23
CA ILE A 251 -6.29 12.38 6.27
C ILE A 251 -5.79 12.64 4.84
N TYR A 252 -4.54 13.09 4.69
CA TYR A 252 -3.93 13.46 3.40
C TYR A 252 -3.40 12.25 2.65
N THR A 253 -3.24 11.12 3.33
CA THR A 253 -2.80 9.85 2.76
C THR A 253 -4.00 8.96 2.46
N LEU A 254 -3.85 8.13 1.44
CA LEU A 254 -4.78 7.10 1.04
C LEU A 254 -4.15 5.77 1.46
N SER A 255 -4.47 5.36 2.68
CA SER A 255 -3.83 4.23 3.35
C SER A 255 -4.41 2.88 2.90
N ILE A 256 -3.50 1.96 2.55
CA ILE A 256 -3.78 0.67 1.93
C ILE A 256 -3.17 -0.45 2.75
N SER A 257 -4.02 -1.41 3.13
CA SER A 257 -3.61 -2.67 3.77
C SER A 257 -3.53 -3.82 2.75
N SER A 258 -3.13 -5.00 3.22
CA SER A 258 -2.94 -6.18 2.39
C SER A 258 -4.00 -7.25 2.62
N THR A 259 -4.29 -8.01 1.58
CA THR A 259 -4.92 -9.34 1.69
C THR A 259 -4.05 -10.39 1.03
N THR A 260 -4.09 -11.62 1.55
CA THR A 260 -3.44 -12.76 0.92
C THR A 260 -4.21 -13.26 -0.31
N GLN A 261 -3.60 -14.18 -1.07
CA GLN A 261 -4.23 -14.84 -2.23
C GLN A 261 -5.56 -15.52 -1.89
N TYR A 262 -5.68 -16.12 -0.71
CA TYR A 262 -6.91 -16.78 -0.27
C TYR A 262 -7.92 -15.83 0.37
N GLY A 263 -7.61 -14.53 0.45
CA GLY A 263 -8.50 -13.52 1.01
C GLY A 263 -8.41 -13.40 2.52
N ASN A 264 -7.29 -13.80 3.14
CA ASN A 264 -7.11 -13.72 4.60
C ASN A 264 -6.28 -12.51 4.99
N VAL A 265 -6.35 -12.11 6.26
CA VAL A 265 -5.51 -11.04 6.81
C VAL A 265 -4.08 -11.60 6.94
N PRO A 266 -3.08 -11.02 6.25
CA PRO A 266 -1.70 -11.49 6.36
C PRO A 266 -1.13 -11.28 7.77
N TRP A 267 -0.16 -12.10 8.16
CA TRP A 267 0.44 -12.08 9.50
C TRP A 267 1.15 -10.77 9.87
N TYR A 268 1.56 -9.99 8.88
CA TYR A 268 2.23 -8.70 9.05
C TYR A 268 1.25 -7.51 9.04
N SER A 269 0.00 -7.68 8.60
CA SER A 269 -0.91 -6.54 8.42
C SER A 269 -1.32 -5.95 9.77
N GLU A 270 -1.35 -4.63 9.84
CA GLU A 270 -1.86 -3.88 10.97
C GLU A 270 -3.33 -3.48 10.76
N ALA A 271 -4.10 -3.46 11.85
CA ALA A 271 -5.50 -3.06 11.82
C ALA A 271 -5.68 -1.71 12.52
N CYS A 272 -6.38 -0.79 11.84
CA CYS A 272 -6.71 0.52 12.38
C CYS A 272 -7.89 1.15 11.65
N SER A 273 -8.40 2.26 12.18
CA SER A 273 -9.57 2.95 11.63
C SER A 273 -9.25 3.88 10.46
N SER A 274 -7.98 4.21 10.22
CA SER A 274 -7.54 5.10 9.15
C SER A 274 -7.45 4.43 7.79
N THR A 275 -7.22 3.11 7.74
CA THR A 275 -7.16 2.34 6.48
C THR A 275 -8.42 2.53 5.63
N LEU A 276 -8.23 2.91 4.37
CA LEU A 276 -9.34 3.11 3.42
C LEU A 276 -9.71 1.85 2.66
N ALA A 277 -8.73 1.06 2.21
CA ALA A 277 -8.97 -0.12 1.38
C ALA A 277 -7.80 -1.11 1.46
N SER A 278 -7.87 -2.16 0.65
CA SER A 278 -6.79 -3.14 0.53
C SER A 278 -6.53 -3.54 -0.92
N THR A 279 -5.33 -4.05 -1.14
CA THR A 279 -4.96 -4.78 -2.35
C THR A 279 -4.32 -6.11 -2.00
N TYR A 280 -3.99 -6.91 -3.00
CA TYR A 280 -3.28 -8.16 -2.77
C TYR A 280 -1.80 -7.93 -2.42
N SER A 281 -1.25 -8.86 -1.64
CA SER A 281 0.19 -8.99 -1.40
C SER A 281 0.53 -10.45 -1.07
N SER A 282 1.63 -10.70 -0.37
CA SER A 282 2.07 -12.00 0.09
C SER A 282 1.23 -12.53 1.25
N GLY A 283 1.27 -13.85 1.46
CA GLY A 283 0.65 -14.53 2.59
C GLY A 283 1.54 -15.61 3.18
N SER A 284 0.92 -16.74 3.50
CA SER A 284 1.62 -17.95 3.94
C SER A 284 2.51 -18.54 2.83
N GLN A 285 3.41 -19.48 3.16
CA GLN A 285 4.32 -20.09 2.19
C GLN A 285 3.61 -20.82 1.01
N ASN A 286 2.34 -21.19 1.19
CA ASN A 286 1.53 -21.87 0.17
C ASN A 286 0.73 -20.89 -0.71
N GLU A 287 0.92 -19.58 -0.50
CA GLU A 287 0.27 -18.53 -1.27
C GLU A 287 1.29 -17.83 -2.16
N LYS A 288 0.85 -17.46 -3.36
CA LYS A 288 1.67 -16.69 -4.29
C LYS A 288 1.99 -15.31 -3.70
N GLN A 289 3.10 -14.74 -4.15
CA GLN A 289 3.57 -13.42 -3.76
C GLN A 289 3.48 -12.46 -4.94
N ILE A 290 4.03 -11.25 -4.79
CA ILE A 290 4.03 -10.24 -5.85
C ILE A 290 5.19 -10.48 -6.81
N VAL A 291 4.85 -10.45 -8.10
CA VAL A 291 5.77 -10.57 -9.22
C VAL A 291 6.03 -9.19 -9.81
N THR A 292 7.29 -8.77 -9.90
CA THR A 292 7.64 -7.41 -10.36
C THR A 292 9.12 -7.34 -10.76
N THR A 293 9.55 -6.18 -11.26
CA THR A 293 10.95 -5.84 -11.53
C THR A 293 11.81 -5.93 -10.27
N ASP A 294 13.10 -6.19 -10.41
CA ASP A 294 14.01 -6.29 -9.28
C ASP A 294 15.38 -5.72 -9.64
N LEU A 295 16.14 -5.34 -8.62
CA LEU A 295 17.47 -4.76 -8.79
C LEU A 295 18.39 -5.69 -9.62
N TRP A 296 19.33 -5.11 -10.37
CA TRP A 296 20.19 -5.80 -11.33
C TRP A 296 19.46 -6.28 -12.58
N GLN A 297 18.45 -5.54 -13.03
CA GLN A 297 17.66 -5.84 -14.22
C GLN A 297 16.97 -7.21 -14.15
N LYS A 298 16.55 -7.60 -12.94
CA LYS A 298 15.97 -8.91 -12.66
C LYS A 298 14.46 -8.85 -12.57
N CYS A 299 13.85 -10.02 -12.48
CA CYS A 299 12.45 -10.16 -12.16
C CYS A 299 12.33 -10.98 -10.88
N THR A 300 11.53 -10.51 -9.93
CA THR A 300 11.25 -11.23 -8.69
C THR A 300 9.84 -11.79 -8.73
N GLU A 301 9.64 -12.93 -8.07
CA GLU A 301 8.32 -13.50 -7.77
C GLU A 301 8.06 -13.52 -6.26
N SER A 302 8.87 -12.77 -5.49
CA SER A 302 8.89 -12.81 -4.03
C SER A 302 8.91 -11.43 -3.37
N HIS A 303 8.19 -10.46 -3.95
CA HIS A 303 7.91 -9.21 -3.24
C HIS A 303 6.72 -9.38 -2.28
N THR A 304 6.78 -8.76 -1.10
CA THR A 304 5.97 -9.11 0.08
C THR A 304 5.72 -7.88 0.96
N GLY A 305 4.70 -7.95 1.82
CA GLY A 305 4.41 -6.91 2.83
C GLY A 305 3.33 -5.93 2.36
N THR A 306 2.87 -5.06 3.25
CA THR A 306 1.96 -3.96 2.89
C THR A 306 2.60 -2.97 1.91
N SER A 307 3.93 -2.92 1.88
CA SER A 307 4.70 -2.13 0.93
C SER A 307 4.52 -2.55 -0.53
N ALA A 308 4.13 -3.80 -0.81
CA ALA A 308 3.74 -4.25 -2.16
C ALA A 308 2.26 -3.98 -2.47
N SER A 309 1.45 -3.59 -1.48
CA SER A 309 0.04 -3.25 -1.70
C SER A 309 -0.17 -1.79 -2.11
N ALA A 310 0.56 -0.85 -1.49
CA ALA A 310 0.47 0.57 -1.85
C ALA A 310 0.78 0.85 -3.35
N PRO A 311 1.81 0.25 -3.98
CA PRO A 311 2.10 0.45 -5.40
C PRO A 311 1.01 -0.07 -6.33
N LEU A 312 0.41 -1.23 -6.03
CA LEU A 312 -0.74 -1.73 -6.79
C LEU A 312 -1.90 -0.75 -6.73
N ALA A 313 -2.19 -0.19 -5.54
CA ALA A 313 -3.21 0.84 -5.39
C ALA A 313 -2.86 2.12 -6.16
N ALA A 314 -1.61 2.57 -6.12
CA ALA A 314 -1.14 3.73 -6.89
C ALA A 314 -1.34 3.54 -8.39
N GLY A 315 -1.08 2.33 -8.90
CA GLY A 315 -1.37 1.94 -10.28
C GLY A 315 -2.87 2.02 -10.61
N ILE A 316 -3.74 1.49 -9.75
CA ILE A 316 -5.21 1.57 -9.96
C ILE A 316 -5.70 3.01 -9.95
N ILE A 317 -5.18 3.83 -9.04
CA ILE A 317 -5.46 5.26 -8.95
C ILE A 317 -5.02 5.98 -10.23
N ALA A 318 -3.88 5.59 -10.83
CA ALA A 318 -3.45 6.12 -12.11
C ALA A 318 -4.45 5.78 -13.24
N LEU A 319 -5.01 4.56 -13.27
CA LEU A 319 -6.06 4.22 -14.23
C LEU A 319 -7.30 5.12 -14.05
N ALA A 320 -7.73 5.33 -12.81
CA ALA A 320 -8.86 6.21 -12.50
C ALA A 320 -8.59 7.69 -12.85
N LEU A 321 -7.36 8.18 -12.67
CA LEU A 321 -6.96 9.53 -13.08
C LEU A 321 -6.87 9.68 -14.60
N GLU A 322 -6.46 8.65 -15.36
CA GLU A 322 -6.58 8.70 -16.82
C GLU A 322 -8.04 8.86 -17.25
N ALA A 323 -8.95 8.16 -16.57
CA ALA A 323 -10.39 8.26 -16.83
C ALA A 323 -10.99 9.63 -16.50
N ASN A 324 -10.47 10.32 -15.47
CA ASN A 324 -10.88 11.67 -15.14
C ASN A 324 -9.74 12.45 -14.46
N LYS A 325 -9.03 13.26 -15.25
CA LYS A 325 -7.90 14.08 -14.78
C LYS A 325 -8.30 15.18 -13.78
N ASN A 326 -9.59 15.52 -13.70
CA ASN A 326 -10.12 16.58 -12.83
C ASN A 326 -10.47 16.08 -11.42
N LEU A 327 -10.24 14.80 -11.11
CA LEU A 327 -10.44 14.28 -9.75
C LEU A 327 -9.46 14.95 -8.78
N THR A 328 -10.02 15.52 -7.71
CA THR A 328 -9.25 16.00 -6.57
C THR A 328 -8.74 14.84 -5.71
N TRP A 329 -7.78 15.10 -4.81
CA TRP A 329 -7.30 14.10 -3.85
C TRP A 329 -8.45 13.48 -3.02
N ARG A 330 -9.45 14.30 -2.63
CA ARG A 330 -10.65 13.83 -1.91
C ARG A 330 -11.60 13.05 -2.80
N ASP A 331 -11.78 13.46 -4.05
CA ASP A 331 -12.60 12.69 -4.99
C ASP A 331 -12.05 11.27 -5.14
N MET A 332 -10.72 11.11 -5.19
CA MET A 332 -10.09 9.79 -5.25
C MET A 332 -10.40 8.92 -4.02
N GLN A 333 -10.28 9.47 -2.80
CA GLN A 333 -10.68 8.74 -1.59
C GLN A 333 -12.16 8.36 -1.63
N HIS A 334 -13.04 9.24 -2.12
CA HIS A 334 -14.47 8.94 -2.27
C HIS A 334 -14.75 7.83 -3.29
N LEU A 335 -13.99 7.76 -4.39
CA LEU A 335 -14.10 6.66 -5.34
C LEU A 335 -13.77 5.34 -4.66
N VAL A 336 -12.61 5.26 -3.99
CA VAL A 336 -12.18 4.06 -3.23
C VAL A 336 -13.26 3.57 -2.28
N VAL A 337 -13.78 4.44 -1.41
CA VAL A 337 -14.85 4.10 -0.45
C VAL A 337 -16.11 3.54 -1.13
N ARG A 338 -16.41 3.96 -2.36
CA ARG A 338 -17.65 3.60 -3.06
C ARG A 338 -17.50 2.37 -3.96
N THR A 339 -16.29 2.05 -4.38
CA THR A 339 -16.04 0.98 -5.36
C THR A 339 -15.38 -0.24 -4.76
N SER A 340 -14.68 -0.11 -3.62
CA SER A 340 -14.05 -1.25 -2.95
C SER A 340 -15.02 -2.37 -2.61
N LYS A 341 -14.52 -3.60 -2.64
CA LYS A 341 -15.31 -4.84 -2.52
C LYS A 341 -14.93 -5.60 -1.25
N PRO A 342 -15.86 -5.77 -0.30
CA PRO A 342 -15.68 -6.66 0.85
C PRO A 342 -15.74 -8.16 0.49
N ALA A 343 -16.18 -8.49 -0.72
CA ALA A 343 -16.38 -9.87 -1.14
C ALA A 343 -15.04 -10.63 -1.16
N HIS A 344 -15.09 -11.91 -0.76
CA HIS A 344 -13.95 -12.82 -0.73
C HIS A 344 -12.80 -12.43 0.23
N LEU A 345 -13.04 -11.47 1.13
CA LEU A 345 -12.14 -11.07 2.21
C LEU A 345 -12.64 -11.58 3.56
N ASN A 346 -11.80 -12.34 4.25
CA ASN A 346 -12.10 -13.04 5.49
C ASN A 346 -11.48 -12.29 6.67
N THR A 347 -12.34 -11.72 7.50
CA THR A 347 -11.98 -11.14 8.80
C THR A 347 -13.17 -11.28 9.74
N ASN A 348 -12.91 -11.19 11.05
CA ASN A 348 -13.91 -11.28 12.10
C ASN A 348 -14.53 -9.93 12.48
N ASP A 349 -14.07 -8.82 11.89
CA ASP A 349 -14.40 -7.46 12.32
C ASP A 349 -15.23 -6.64 11.29
N TRP A 350 -15.78 -7.28 10.27
CA TRP A 350 -16.70 -6.61 9.34
C TRP A 350 -17.91 -6.03 10.08
N ALA A 351 -18.07 -4.71 10.01
CA ALA A 351 -19.23 -3.99 10.53
C ALA A 351 -19.92 -3.20 9.42
N THR A 352 -21.24 -3.05 9.50
CA THR A 352 -21.99 -2.16 8.59
C THR A 352 -22.12 -0.78 9.21
N ASN A 353 -21.63 0.25 8.52
CA ASN A 353 -21.68 1.62 9.01
C ASN A 353 -23.08 2.27 8.78
N GLY A 354 -23.25 3.51 9.25
CA GLY A 354 -24.54 4.22 9.22
C GLY A 354 -25.14 4.50 7.83
N VAL A 355 -24.39 4.26 6.75
CA VAL A 355 -24.85 4.40 5.36
C VAL A 355 -24.91 3.06 4.61
N GLY A 356 -24.86 1.93 5.33
CA GLY A 356 -25.04 0.60 4.78
C GLY A 356 -23.81 -0.01 4.09
N ARG A 357 -22.61 0.56 4.27
CA ARG A 357 -21.37 -0.02 3.74
C ARG A 357 -20.70 -0.90 4.78
N LYS A 358 -20.16 -2.05 4.34
CA LYS A 358 -19.28 -2.86 5.19
C LYS A 358 -17.89 -2.22 5.28
N VAL A 359 -17.35 -2.18 6.47
CA VAL A 359 -16.01 -1.67 6.78
C VAL A 359 -15.34 -2.59 7.81
N SER A 360 -14.03 -2.76 7.70
CA SER A 360 -13.17 -3.53 8.60
C SER A 360 -11.94 -2.68 8.92
N HIS A 361 -11.38 -2.83 10.12
CA HIS A 361 -10.11 -2.19 10.48
C HIS A 361 -8.92 -2.87 9.79
N SER A 362 -9.05 -4.14 9.39
CA SER A 362 -8.02 -4.85 8.60
C SER A 362 -8.09 -4.52 7.11
N TYR A 363 -9.28 -4.23 6.58
CA TYR A 363 -9.49 -4.08 5.13
C TYR A 363 -10.03 -2.73 4.65
N GLY A 364 -10.28 -1.80 5.56
CA GLY A 364 -11.06 -0.59 5.24
C GLY A 364 -12.40 -0.96 4.60
N TYR A 365 -12.70 -0.37 3.45
CA TYR A 365 -13.90 -0.66 2.66
C TYR A 365 -13.80 -1.92 1.78
N GLY A 366 -12.67 -2.64 1.83
CA GLY A 366 -12.41 -3.86 1.10
C GLY A 366 -11.41 -3.70 -0.06
N LEU A 367 -11.39 -4.70 -0.94
CA LEU A 367 -10.44 -4.81 -2.03
C LEU A 367 -10.68 -3.73 -3.09
N LEU A 368 -9.63 -3.06 -3.58
CA LEU A 368 -9.75 -2.16 -4.73
C LEU A 368 -10.21 -2.92 -5.98
N ASP A 369 -11.05 -2.26 -6.77
CA ASP A 369 -11.63 -2.79 -8.01
C ASP A 369 -11.39 -1.75 -9.12
N ALA A 370 -10.38 -2.00 -9.96
CA ALA A 370 -9.93 -1.03 -10.96
C ALA A 370 -10.99 -0.73 -12.01
N GLY A 371 -11.67 -1.76 -12.52
CA GLY A 371 -12.78 -1.60 -13.46
C GLY A 371 -13.90 -0.72 -12.90
N ALA A 372 -14.30 -0.95 -11.64
CA ALA A 372 -15.32 -0.14 -10.99
C ALA A 372 -14.86 1.29 -10.70
N MET A 373 -13.60 1.49 -10.28
CA MET A 373 -13.02 2.81 -10.05
C MET A 373 -13.01 3.65 -11.32
N VAL A 374 -12.52 3.10 -12.42
CA VAL A 374 -12.51 3.75 -13.75
C VAL A 374 -13.93 4.06 -14.21
N ALA A 375 -14.87 3.10 -14.10
CA ALA A 375 -16.24 3.30 -14.52
C ALA A 375 -16.93 4.44 -13.75
N LEU A 376 -16.72 4.51 -12.43
CA LEU A 376 -17.30 5.57 -11.59
C LEU A 376 -16.62 6.93 -11.83
N ALA A 377 -15.30 6.96 -12.04
CA ALA A 377 -14.52 8.18 -12.29
C ALA A 377 -15.05 8.99 -13.49
N LYS A 378 -15.44 8.30 -14.57
CA LYS A 378 -15.92 8.93 -15.83
C LYS A 378 -17.13 9.85 -15.63
N ASN A 379 -18.00 9.52 -14.68
CA ASN A 379 -19.23 10.27 -14.40
C ASN A 379 -19.22 10.90 -13.00
N TRP A 380 -18.04 11.02 -12.39
CA TRP A 380 -17.91 11.57 -11.05
C TRP A 380 -18.11 13.08 -11.05
N THR A 381 -18.95 13.56 -10.12
CA THR A 381 -19.09 14.99 -9.83
C THR A 381 -18.26 15.32 -8.61
N SER A 382 -17.36 16.30 -8.72
CA SER A 382 -16.46 16.65 -7.62
C SER A 382 -17.21 17.06 -6.36
N VAL A 383 -16.70 16.65 -5.20
CA VAL A 383 -17.34 16.85 -3.89
C VAL A 383 -17.28 18.29 -3.37
N GLY A 384 -16.63 19.21 -4.08
CA GLY A 384 -16.48 20.62 -3.70
C GLY A 384 -15.56 20.83 -2.48
N PRO A 385 -15.48 22.05 -1.92
CA PRO A 385 -14.54 22.39 -0.86
C PRO A 385 -14.73 21.57 0.44
N GLN A 386 -13.63 21.18 1.08
CA GLN A 386 -13.64 20.54 2.40
C GLN A 386 -14.07 21.55 3.48
N ARG A 387 -14.82 21.08 4.47
CA ARG A 387 -15.14 21.84 5.68
C ARG A 387 -14.55 21.14 6.91
N LYS A 388 -14.17 21.91 7.92
CA LYS A 388 -13.66 21.41 9.21
C LYS A 388 -14.50 21.99 10.34
N CYS A 389 -15.07 21.12 11.16
CA CYS A 389 -15.75 21.49 12.41
C CYS A 389 -14.91 20.96 13.58
N ILE A 390 -14.55 21.83 14.51
CA ILE A 390 -13.73 21.49 15.69
C ILE A 390 -14.65 21.56 16.91
N ILE A 391 -14.68 20.49 17.70
CA ILE A 391 -15.53 20.35 18.88
C ILE A 391 -14.65 19.92 20.05
N ASP A 392 -14.51 20.80 21.03
CA ASP A 392 -13.78 20.50 22.27
C ASP A 392 -14.70 19.69 23.21
N ILE A 393 -14.34 18.44 23.48
CA ILE A 393 -15.20 17.48 24.18
C ILE A 393 -15.06 17.57 25.70
N LEU A 394 -13.83 17.77 26.20
CA LEU A 394 -13.55 17.69 27.63
C LEU A 394 -13.65 19.08 28.27
N PRO A 395 -14.62 19.30 29.18
CA PRO A 395 -14.68 20.55 29.94
C PRO A 395 -13.62 20.62 31.05
N GLU A 396 -13.09 19.46 31.46
CA GLU A 396 -12.09 19.30 32.51
C GLU A 396 -11.23 18.04 32.27
N PRO A 397 -9.99 17.98 32.80
CA PRO A 397 -9.16 16.78 32.71
C PRO A 397 -9.83 15.57 33.37
N LYS A 398 -9.77 14.40 32.71
CA LYS A 398 -10.20 13.12 33.29
C LYS A 398 -8.99 12.27 33.63
N CYS A 399 -8.88 11.85 34.89
CA CYS A 399 -7.81 10.96 35.34
C CYS A 399 -8.03 9.56 34.76
N ILE A 400 -7.05 9.06 34.01
CA ILE A 400 -7.04 7.67 33.55
C ILE A 400 -6.56 6.82 34.72
N ILE A 401 -7.47 6.08 35.36
CA ILE A 401 -7.11 5.12 36.40
C ILE A 401 -6.40 3.95 35.73
N SER A 402 -5.07 3.95 35.74
CA SER A 402 -4.29 2.76 35.39
C SER A 402 -4.56 1.70 36.45
N PHE A 403 -5.32 0.66 36.11
CA PHE A 403 -5.32 -0.58 36.87
C PHE A 403 -3.96 -1.22 36.70
N HIS A 404 -2.98 -0.78 37.51
CA HIS A 404 -1.87 -1.65 37.83
C HIS A 404 -2.47 -2.89 38.46
N TYR A 405 -2.41 -4.01 37.74
CA TYR A 405 -2.53 -5.32 38.37
C TYR A 405 -1.55 -5.29 39.53
N PHE A 406 -2.07 -5.24 40.75
CA PHE A 406 -1.27 -5.30 41.95
C PHE A 406 -0.35 -6.51 41.80
N THR A 407 0.95 -6.25 41.62
CA THR A 407 1.95 -7.16 42.15
C THR A 407 1.59 -7.29 43.61
N ILE A 408 0.97 -8.40 43.99
CA ILE A 408 0.84 -8.78 45.40
C ILE A 408 2.27 -8.65 45.92
N PRO A 409 2.54 -7.74 46.88
CA PRO A 409 3.89 -7.56 47.39
C PRO A 409 4.39 -8.94 47.77
N ILE A 410 5.60 -9.31 47.33
CA ILE A 410 6.23 -10.58 47.68
C ILE A 410 6.15 -10.82 49.20
N PHE A 411 6.07 -9.74 49.99
CA PHE A 411 5.78 -9.74 51.42
C PHE A 411 4.45 -10.41 51.83
N LEU A 412 3.34 -10.21 51.11
CA LEU A 412 2.06 -10.89 51.35
C LEU A 412 2.12 -12.39 51.00
N TYR A 413 2.89 -12.75 49.97
CA TYR A 413 3.13 -14.15 49.62
C TYR A 413 4.04 -14.84 50.66
N PHE A 414 5.06 -14.13 51.18
CA PHE A 414 5.86 -14.55 52.33
C PHE A 414 5.03 -14.67 53.61
N LEU A 415 4.09 -13.76 53.84
CA LEU A 415 3.15 -13.81 54.97
C LEU A 415 2.30 -15.09 54.89
N LEU A 416 1.73 -15.40 53.73
CA LEU A 416 0.91 -16.58 53.48
C LEU A 416 1.70 -17.90 53.57
N LEU A 417 2.94 -17.94 53.08
CA LEU A 417 3.79 -19.15 53.10
C LEU A 417 4.49 -19.41 54.44
N PHE A 418 4.78 -18.38 55.25
CA PHE A 418 5.53 -18.55 56.50
C PHE A 418 4.71 -18.38 57.78
N LEU A 419 3.65 -17.55 57.80
CA LEU A 419 2.83 -17.40 59.02
C LEU A 419 1.78 -18.49 59.17
N ILE A 420 1.27 -19.06 58.08
CA ILE A 420 0.26 -20.14 58.15
C ILE A 420 0.85 -21.45 58.71
N PRO A 421 2.06 -21.92 58.30
CA PRO A 421 2.66 -23.10 58.92
C PRO A 421 3.11 -22.85 60.36
N LEU A 422 3.51 -21.63 60.71
CA LEU A 422 3.91 -21.27 62.07
C LEU A 422 2.71 -21.29 63.03
N PHE A 423 1.53 -20.84 62.57
CA PHE A 423 0.29 -20.90 63.36
C PHE A 423 -0.26 -22.32 63.52
N LEU A 424 -0.06 -23.20 62.53
CA LEU A 424 -0.43 -24.62 62.62
C LEU A 424 0.42 -25.40 63.64
N PHE A 425 1.63 -24.93 63.95
CA PHE A 425 2.50 -25.55 64.97
C PHE A 425 2.19 -25.09 66.40
N ILE A 426 1.60 -23.91 66.58
CA ILE A 426 1.44 -23.29 67.92
C ILE A 426 0.06 -23.61 68.54
N SER A 427 -0.98 -23.93 67.76
CA SER A 427 -2.27 -24.34 68.32
C SER A 427 -3.14 -25.15 67.34
N PRO A 428 -3.09 -26.50 67.38
CA PRO A 428 -3.87 -27.35 66.47
C PRO A 428 -5.38 -27.41 66.79
N TYR A 429 -5.86 -26.74 67.84
CA TYR A 429 -7.24 -26.91 68.35
C TYR A 429 -8.19 -25.72 68.07
N LEU A 430 -7.74 -24.71 67.32
CA LEU A 430 -8.55 -23.55 66.93
C LEU A 430 -8.76 -23.50 65.40
N PHE A 431 -9.35 -24.56 64.84
CA PHE A 431 -9.80 -24.55 63.45
C PHE A 431 -11.29 -24.93 63.37
N SER A 432 -12.14 -23.92 63.20
CA SER A 432 -13.52 -24.13 62.74
C SER A 432 -13.55 -24.35 61.22
N LEU A 433 -14.54 -25.12 60.73
CA LEU A 433 -14.76 -25.51 59.32
C LEU A 433 -14.70 -24.36 58.28
N GLN A 434 -14.80 -23.10 58.68
CA GLN A 434 -14.74 -21.95 57.78
C GLN A 434 -13.34 -21.68 57.19
N PHE A 435 -12.25 -22.05 57.88
CA PHE A 435 -10.88 -21.78 57.38
C PHE A 435 -10.36 -22.81 56.37
N VAL A 436 -10.81 -24.07 56.46
CA VAL A 436 -10.48 -25.12 55.47
C VAL A 436 -11.06 -24.78 54.09
N SER A 437 -12.22 -24.13 54.07
CA SER A 437 -12.87 -23.67 52.83
C SER A 437 -12.07 -22.56 52.13
N LEU A 438 -11.43 -21.66 52.88
CA LEU A 438 -10.59 -20.59 52.31
C LEU A 438 -9.28 -21.14 51.72
N PHE A 439 -8.70 -22.17 52.36
CA PHE A 439 -7.48 -22.83 51.89
C PHE A 439 -7.73 -23.65 50.62
N LEU A 440 -8.87 -24.36 50.54
CA LEU A 440 -9.30 -25.08 49.34
C LEU A 440 -9.69 -24.13 48.20
N PHE A 441 -10.21 -22.94 48.50
CA PHE A 441 -10.54 -21.93 47.49
C PHE A 441 -9.30 -21.27 46.89
N LEU A 442 -8.23 -21.09 47.69
CA LEU A 442 -6.96 -20.54 47.22
C LEU A 442 -6.14 -21.56 46.42
N SER A 443 -6.19 -22.85 46.78
CA SER A 443 -5.50 -23.94 46.05
C SER A 443 -6.20 -24.37 44.77
N SER A 444 -7.46 -24.00 44.57
CA SER A 444 -8.23 -24.20 43.34
C SER A 444 -8.21 -22.97 42.41
N SER A 445 -7.48 -21.91 42.78
CA SER A 445 -7.25 -20.77 41.88
C SER A 445 -6.30 -21.16 40.73
N PRO A 446 -6.54 -20.69 39.50
CA PRO A 446 -5.71 -21.03 38.32
C PRO A 446 -4.24 -20.58 38.44
N LEU A 447 -3.91 -19.76 39.43
CA LEU A 447 -2.54 -19.33 39.74
C LEU A 447 -1.70 -20.46 40.37
N PHE A 448 -2.32 -21.39 41.11
CA PHE A 448 -1.61 -22.46 41.82
C PHE A 448 -1.23 -23.62 40.89
N LEU A 449 -2.06 -23.92 39.89
CA LEU A 449 -1.79 -24.93 38.85
C LEU A 449 -0.70 -24.51 37.85
N PHE A 450 -0.42 -23.21 37.74
CA PHE A 450 0.57 -22.66 36.81
C PHE A 450 2.02 -22.82 37.31
N LEU A 451 2.23 -22.91 38.63
CA LEU A 451 3.55 -23.01 39.25
C LEU A 451 4.04 -24.46 39.46
N SER A 452 3.17 -25.46 39.32
CA SER A 452 3.54 -26.88 39.52
C SER A 452 4.05 -27.59 38.26
N THR A 453 4.22 -26.88 37.14
CA THR A 453 4.52 -27.49 35.82
C THR A 453 5.90 -27.17 35.24
N PHE A 454 6.79 -26.48 35.96
CA PHE A 454 8.17 -26.23 35.50
C PHE A 454 9.23 -26.89 36.40
N PRO A 455 10.06 -27.82 35.87
CA PRO A 455 11.21 -28.35 36.58
C PRO A 455 12.47 -27.50 36.31
N ASN A 456 13.29 -27.33 37.35
CA ASN A 456 14.70 -26.91 37.35
C ASN A 456 15.06 -25.52 36.78
N PHE A 457 15.50 -24.60 37.65
CA PHE A 457 16.71 -23.83 37.40
C PHE A 457 17.35 -23.38 38.73
N SER A 458 18.53 -23.92 38.98
CA SER A 458 19.48 -23.58 40.04
C SER A 458 20.41 -22.45 39.58
N GLY A 459 20.58 -21.38 40.37
CA GLY A 459 21.63 -20.37 40.14
C GLY A 459 21.38 -19.01 40.81
N ILE A 460 22.11 -18.71 41.88
CA ILE A 460 22.24 -17.45 42.67
C ILE A 460 23.23 -16.47 41.93
N PRO A 461 23.48 -15.15 42.23
CA PRO A 461 23.06 -14.21 43.32
C PRO A 461 22.63 -12.75 42.95
N LEU A 462 22.24 -12.05 44.02
CA LEU A 462 22.01 -10.61 44.33
C LEU A 462 22.90 -9.50 43.70
N PHE A 463 22.36 -8.26 43.86
CA PHE A 463 22.90 -6.87 43.81
C PHE A 463 22.51 -6.10 42.53
N SER A 464 21.99 -4.86 42.51
CA SER A 464 21.76 -3.80 43.51
C SER A 464 21.01 -2.62 42.85
N TYR A 465 20.55 -1.64 43.66
CA TYR A 465 20.11 -0.25 43.34
C TYR A 465 18.65 0.03 42.91
N LEU A 466 17.89 0.61 43.85
CA LEU A 466 16.72 1.52 43.75
C LEU A 466 16.51 1.99 45.22
N LEU A 467 16.36 3.25 45.65
CA LEU A 467 15.82 4.48 45.08
C LEU A 467 16.40 5.68 45.87
N GLU A 468 16.84 6.72 45.16
CA GLU A 468 16.84 8.09 45.68
C GLU A 468 15.60 8.80 45.12
N SER A 469 14.75 9.28 46.02
CA SER A 469 13.56 10.07 45.72
C SER A 469 13.94 11.55 45.64
N GLN A 470 13.81 12.16 44.46
CA GLN A 470 13.83 13.61 44.31
C GLN A 470 12.65 14.04 43.44
N ILE A 471 11.69 14.64 44.13
CA ILE A 471 10.59 15.45 43.63
C ILE A 471 11.19 16.77 43.11
N PHE A 472 10.97 17.14 41.85
CA PHE A 472 11.03 18.55 41.43
C PHE A 472 10.08 18.81 40.24
N ASN A 473 9.08 19.67 40.49
CA ASN A 473 8.23 20.31 39.50
C ASN A 473 9.03 21.33 38.67
N PRO A 474 8.77 21.50 37.36
CA PRO A 474 9.17 22.71 36.65
C PRO A 474 8.06 23.80 36.73
N PRO A 475 8.41 25.09 36.79
CA PRO A 475 7.43 26.18 36.80
C PRO A 475 7.09 26.66 35.38
N PHE A 476 5.83 27.01 35.17
CA PHE A 476 5.37 27.87 34.07
C PHE A 476 5.92 29.30 34.23
N PRO A 477 6.23 30.04 33.15
CA PRO A 477 6.24 31.50 33.17
C PRO A 477 4.94 32.09 32.58
N PRO A 478 4.51 33.28 33.05
CA PRO A 478 3.26 33.92 32.64
C PRO A 478 3.43 34.80 31.39
N SER A 479 2.30 35.03 30.73
CA SER A 479 2.07 36.06 29.73
C SER A 479 2.00 37.47 30.36
N SER A 480 2.71 38.44 29.75
CA SER A 480 2.23 39.82 29.50
C SER A 480 3.31 40.71 28.84
N LEU A 481 3.19 40.95 27.52
CA LEU A 481 3.07 42.26 26.85
C LEU A 481 2.88 42.08 25.35
#